data_AF-M0DE76-F1
#
_entry.id   AF-M0DE76-F1
#
_cell.length_a   1.000
_cell.length_b   1.000
_cell.length_c   1.000
_cell.angle_alpha   90.00
_cell.angle_beta   90.00
_cell.angle_gamma   90.00
#
_symmetry.space_group_name_H-M   'P 1'
#
loop_
_entity.id
_entity.type
_entity.pdbx_description
1 polymer ?
#
loop_
_entity_poly.entity_id
_entity_poly.type
_entity_poly.pdbx_seq_one_letter_code
_entity_poly.pdbx_strand_id
1 'polypeptide(L)'
;MSQLTVAVSEDGLNEQLQAVQENVAVEIEGTFGEGGFEVAYELGVRLEEGTVELRPDRFDLDELDVVYDPVRFEVRFDIPELCTPSVCIPGFLGLGETCLPQICLFETDPDLSFVLDLGGIVESEVSALLAAHVEFFENPDRTPGMTDLDAYDDDVLDAWHVVIEPVTFDIDIVDLADTVGNALEKRLGDEIQSLIDAIPGASQVISAAAVFDFLRDTFDIFDDLQEAIHDEFETGASLGGTILFELAEQFARTKPITIPTPFPAAEDDPETAAEEGRDVVLVPVLLPLERPRVEVTDEELIVGLDVGVEQ
;
A
#
# COMPACT_ATOMS: atom_id res chain seq x y z
N MET A 1 -22.16 24.40 -33.88
CA MET A 1 -20.79 24.00 -33.53
C MET A 1 -20.80 22.48 -33.54
N SER A 2 -19.90 21.85 -34.29
CA SER A 2 -19.80 20.40 -34.29
C SER A 2 -19.04 19.97 -33.04
N GLN A 3 -19.46 18.87 -32.42
CA GLN A 3 -18.89 18.37 -31.16
C GLN A 3 -18.58 16.89 -31.29
N LEU A 4 -17.45 16.48 -30.70
CA LEU A 4 -17.15 15.09 -30.42
C LEU A 4 -17.55 14.82 -28.97
N THR A 5 -18.27 13.73 -28.72
CA THR A 5 -18.62 13.30 -27.37
C THR A 5 -18.18 11.87 -27.18
N VAL A 6 -17.47 11.61 -26.09
CA VAL A 6 -17.08 10.28 -25.63
C VAL A 6 -17.66 10.11 -24.23
N ALA A 7 -18.20 8.93 -23.94
CA ALA A 7 -18.74 8.60 -22.63
C ALA A 7 -18.22 7.24 -22.16
N VAL A 8 -18.00 7.11 -20.86
CA VAL A 8 -17.66 5.85 -20.19
C VAL A 8 -18.68 5.60 -19.09
N SER A 9 -19.24 4.39 -19.05
CA SER A 9 -20.20 3.97 -18.03
C SER A 9 -19.50 3.66 -16.70
N GLU A 10 -20.29 3.59 -15.62
CA GLU A 10 -19.83 3.09 -14.32
C GLU A 10 -19.12 1.73 -14.43
N ASP A 11 -19.68 0.78 -15.19
CA ASP A 11 -19.06 -0.53 -15.44
C ASP A 11 -17.64 -0.39 -16.03
N GLY A 12 -17.46 0.51 -17.00
CA GLY A 12 -16.15 0.74 -17.62
C GLY A 12 -15.15 1.39 -16.66
N LEU A 13 -15.61 2.19 -15.69
CA LEU A 13 -14.75 2.72 -14.63
C LEU A 13 -14.39 1.66 -13.59
N ASN A 14 -15.29 0.73 -13.28
CA ASN A 14 -14.99 -0.41 -12.41
C ASN A 14 -13.99 -1.39 -13.07
N GLU A 15 -14.03 -1.56 -14.39
CA GLU A 15 -12.96 -2.28 -15.12
C GLU A 15 -11.60 -1.57 -14.99
N GLN A 16 -11.57 -0.23 -14.98
CA GLN A 16 -10.34 0.54 -14.74
C GLN A 16 -9.87 0.41 -13.29
N LEU A 17 -10.78 0.41 -12.32
CA LEU A 17 -10.45 0.15 -10.91
C LEU A 17 -9.81 -1.25 -10.75
N GLN A 18 -10.37 -2.27 -11.39
CA GLN A 18 -9.79 -3.61 -11.38
C GLN A 18 -8.36 -3.60 -11.97
N ALA A 19 -8.12 -2.86 -13.04
CA ALA A 19 -6.77 -2.70 -13.58
C ALA A 19 -5.83 -2.00 -12.58
N VAL A 20 -6.31 -1.01 -11.80
CA VAL A 20 -5.51 -0.41 -10.71
C VAL A 20 -5.16 -1.47 -9.68
N GLN A 21 -6.12 -2.25 -9.22
CA GLN A 21 -5.92 -3.28 -8.20
C GLN A 21 -4.90 -4.33 -8.61
N GLU A 22 -4.94 -4.77 -9.87
CA GLU A 22 -4.01 -5.77 -10.39
C GLU A 22 -2.58 -5.22 -10.57
N ASN A 23 -2.40 -3.90 -10.61
CA ASN A 23 -1.09 -3.26 -10.83
C ASN A 23 -0.50 -2.61 -9.56
N VAL A 24 -1.30 -2.38 -8.51
CA VAL A 24 -0.80 -1.91 -7.22
C VAL A 24 -0.22 -3.08 -6.44
N ALA A 25 1.10 -3.12 -6.36
CA ALA A 25 1.84 -3.99 -5.45
C ALA A 25 2.96 -3.16 -4.81
N VAL A 26 2.81 -2.86 -3.52
CA VAL A 26 3.80 -2.08 -2.77
C VAL A 26 4.49 -3.02 -1.79
N GLU A 27 5.81 -3.06 -1.87
CA GLU A 27 6.64 -3.74 -0.89
C GLU A 27 7.36 -2.68 -0.05
N ILE A 28 7.20 -2.76 1.26
CA ILE A 28 7.78 -1.83 2.23
C ILE A 28 8.59 -2.66 3.21
N GLU A 29 9.88 -2.40 3.27
CA GLU A 29 10.79 -3.05 4.20
C GLU A 29 11.60 -1.99 4.95
N GLY A 30 11.93 -2.30 6.20
CA GLY A 30 12.67 -1.36 7.02
C GLY A 30 13.12 -1.95 8.34
N THR A 31 13.80 -1.12 9.11
CA THR A 31 14.26 -1.46 10.45
C THR A 31 14.10 -0.25 11.35
N PHE A 32 13.56 -0.44 12.54
CA PHE A 32 13.52 0.56 13.60
C PHE A 32 13.90 -0.09 14.93
N GLY A 33 14.25 0.71 15.92
CA GLY A 33 14.64 0.20 17.23
C GLY A 33 15.12 1.31 18.14
N GLU A 34 14.88 1.14 19.42
CA GLU A 34 15.39 2.02 20.46
C GLU A 34 15.88 1.19 21.65
N GLY A 35 16.99 1.61 22.26
CA GLY A 35 17.51 0.96 23.45
C GLY A 35 17.91 -0.51 23.26
N GLY A 36 17.13 -1.42 23.84
CA GLY A 36 17.39 -2.87 23.96
C GLY A 36 16.60 -3.74 22.99
N PHE A 37 16.07 -3.18 21.91
CA PHE A 37 15.44 -3.97 20.85
C PHE A 37 15.72 -3.41 19.45
N GLU A 38 15.61 -4.30 18.46
CA GLU A 38 15.62 -3.99 17.03
C GLU A 38 14.46 -4.75 16.38
N VAL A 39 13.70 -4.06 15.54
CA VAL A 39 12.63 -4.63 14.73
C VAL A 39 12.96 -4.44 13.26
N ALA A 40 13.05 -5.53 12.51
CA ALA A 40 12.99 -5.51 11.07
C ALA A 40 11.57 -5.85 10.61
N TYR A 41 11.08 -5.17 9.58
CA TYR A 41 9.75 -5.41 9.05
C TYR A 41 9.75 -5.58 7.54
N GLU A 42 8.80 -6.39 7.05
CA GLU A 42 8.51 -6.64 5.65
C GLU A 42 6.97 -6.62 5.50
N LEU A 43 6.47 -5.65 4.76
CA LEU A 43 5.06 -5.45 4.47
C LEU A 43 4.83 -5.49 2.95
N GLY A 44 4.00 -6.41 2.48
CA GLY A 44 3.43 -6.35 1.15
C GLY A 44 2.04 -5.75 1.22
N VAL A 45 1.69 -4.91 0.26
CA VAL A 45 0.36 -4.31 0.12
C VAL A 45 -0.19 -4.63 -1.25
N ARG A 46 -1.43 -5.12 -1.27
CA ARG A 46 -2.25 -5.26 -2.47
C ARG A 46 -3.63 -4.69 -2.22
N LEU A 47 -4.34 -4.39 -3.30
CA LEU A 47 -5.71 -3.91 -3.24
C LEU A 47 -6.68 -5.02 -3.63
N GLU A 48 -7.80 -5.11 -2.91
CA GLU A 48 -8.89 -6.03 -3.21
C GLU A 48 -10.24 -5.32 -3.10
N GLU A 49 -11.28 -5.99 -3.60
CA GLU A 49 -12.67 -5.52 -3.53
C GLU A 49 -12.88 -4.10 -4.07
N GLY A 50 -13.71 -3.26 -3.48
CA GLY A 50 -13.91 -1.88 -3.91
C GLY A 50 -14.75 -1.66 -5.17
N THR A 51 -15.45 -0.53 -5.18
CA THR A 51 -16.27 -0.11 -6.31
C THR A 51 -16.21 1.39 -6.52
N VAL A 52 -16.33 1.81 -7.78
CA VAL A 52 -16.56 3.22 -8.13
C VAL A 52 -18.04 3.40 -8.43
N GLU A 53 -18.71 4.28 -7.66
CA GLU A 53 -20.08 4.73 -7.93
C GLU A 53 -20.07 6.14 -8.53
N LEU A 54 -20.82 6.32 -9.61
CA LEU A 54 -20.99 7.61 -10.26
C LEU A 54 -22.02 8.46 -9.52
N ARG A 55 -21.63 9.71 -9.24
CA ARG A 55 -22.52 10.74 -8.68
C ARG A 55 -22.48 11.97 -9.57
N PRO A 56 -23.53 12.80 -9.54
CA PRO A 56 -23.46 14.12 -10.14
C PRO A 56 -22.22 14.88 -9.65
N ASP A 57 -21.36 15.24 -10.61
CA ASP A 57 -20.10 15.99 -10.45
C ASP A 57 -18.93 15.26 -9.75
N ARG A 58 -19.03 13.98 -9.38
CA ARG A 58 -17.94 13.25 -8.69
C ARG A 58 -18.04 11.73 -8.80
N PHE A 59 -17.01 11.05 -8.31
CA PHE A 59 -17.01 9.61 -8.12
C PHE A 59 -16.82 9.30 -6.64
N ASP A 60 -17.57 8.34 -6.13
CA ASP A 60 -17.37 7.79 -4.80
C ASP A 60 -16.62 6.45 -4.98
N LEU A 61 -15.45 6.29 -4.37
CA LEU A 61 -14.74 5.01 -4.26
C LEU A 61 -15.04 4.46 -2.88
N ASP A 62 -15.76 3.35 -2.83
CA ASP A 62 -16.22 2.72 -1.61
C ASP A 62 -15.64 1.30 -1.48
N GLU A 63 -15.43 0.86 -0.24
CA GLU A 63 -15.08 -0.52 0.13
C GLU A 63 -13.78 -1.05 -0.53
N LEU A 64 -12.79 -0.18 -0.82
CA LEU A 64 -11.51 -0.64 -1.36
C LEU A 64 -10.65 -1.22 -0.23
N ASP A 65 -10.51 -2.54 -0.21
CA ASP A 65 -9.70 -3.24 0.77
C ASP A 65 -8.22 -3.10 0.45
N VAL A 66 -7.46 -2.73 1.47
CA VAL A 66 -6.01 -2.75 1.48
C VAL A 66 -5.58 -3.97 2.27
N VAL A 67 -5.12 -4.99 1.55
CA VAL A 67 -4.72 -6.25 2.16
C VAL A 67 -3.20 -6.29 2.30
N TYR A 68 -2.76 -6.54 3.52
CA TYR A 68 -1.35 -6.63 3.84
C TYR A 68 -0.88 -8.09 3.83
N ASP A 69 -0.01 -8.43 2.89
CA ASP A 69 0.60 -9.76 2.75
C ASP A 69 1.90 -9.70 1.92
N PRO A 70 3.08 -10.07 2.47
CA PRO A 70 3.30 -10.52 3.85
C PRO A 70 3.18 -9.38 4.87
N VAL A 71 2.95 -9.72 6.14
CA VAL A 71 3.15 -8.81 7.28
C VAL A 71 4.07 -9.49 8.27
N ARG A 72 5.36 -9.19 8.19
CA ARG A 72 6.37 -9.82 9.03
C ARG A 72 7.11 -8.81 9.85
N PHE A 73 7.27 -9.13 11.13
CA PHE A 73 8.13 -8.40 12.05
C PHE A 73 9.14 -9.38 12.65
N GLU A 74 10.41 -9.20 12.35
CA GLU A 74 11.50 -9.86 13.07
C GLU A 74 11.90 -8.98 14.24
N VAL A 75 11.60 -9.42 15.46
CA VAL A 75 11.91 -8.67 16.68
C VAL A 75 13.11 -9.33 17.35
N ARG A 76 14.09 -8.52 17.71
CA ARG A 76 15.31 -8.92 18.41
C ARG A 76 15.43 -8.10 19.69
N PHE A 77 15.68 -8.76 20.82
CA PHE A 77 15.92 -8.10 22.10
C PHE A 77 17.35 -8.36 22.58
N ASP A 78 17.98 -7.31 23.09
CA ASP A 78 19.23 -7.33 23.84
C ASP A 78 18.92 -6.88 25.28
N ILE A 79 18.77 -7.87 26.16
CA ILE A 79 18.29 -7.72 27.53
C ILE A 79 19.48 -7.95 28.47
N PRO A 80 19.71 -7.06 29.45
CA PRO A 80 20.73 -7.29 30.46
C PRO A 80 20.57 -8.64 31.17
N GLU A 81 21.68 -9.39 31.28
CA GLU A 81 21.74 -10.70 31.93
C GLU A 81 21.06 -10.69 33.31
N LEU A 82 20.11 -11.60 33.52
CA LEU A 82 19.36 -11.73 34.78
C LEU A 82 19.75 -13.00 35.52
N CYS A 83 20.43 -12.83 36.65
CA CYS A 83 20.87 -13.95 37.49
C CYS A 83 20.15 -14.02 38.84
N THR A 84 19.73 -15.22 39.24
CA THR A 84 19.31 -15.48 40.61
C THR A 84 20.52 -15.53 41.55
N PRO A 85 20.40 -15.01 42.79
CA PRO A 85 21.47 -15.14 43.77
C PRO A 85 21.65 -16.62 44.14
N SER A 86 22.90 -17.08 44.24
CA SER A 86 23.19 -18.41 44.79
C SER A 86 22.82 -18.43 46.29
N VAL A 87 21.89 -19.30 46.68
CA VAL A 87 21.48 -19.44 48.09
C VAL A 87 21.90 -20.79 48.63
N CYS A 88 22.69 -20.80 49.70
CA CYS A 88 23.08 -22.02 50.41
C CYS A 88 22.17 -22.25 51.62
N ILE A 89 21.51 -23.41 51.65
CA ILE A 89 20.67 -23.83 52.77
C ILE A 89 21.55 -24.63 53.74
N PRO A 90 21.66 -24.21 55.02
CA PRO A 90 22.34 -24.99 56.04
C PRO A 90 21.67 -26.36 56.18
N GLY A 91 22.44 -27.43 55.99
CA GLY A 91 21.86 -28.77 56.00
C GLY A 91 21.36 -29.18 57.39
N PHE A 92 20.16 -29.76 57.43
CA PHE A 92 19.60 -30.35 58.64
C PHE A 92 20.16 -31.77 58.82
N LEU A 93 20.58 -32.12 60.06
CA LEU A 93 21.16 -33.43 60.45
C LEU A 93 22.56 -33.77 59.91
N GLY A 94 23.44 -32.78 59.69
CA GLY A 94 24.85 -33.03 59.41
C GLY A 94 25.17 -33.52 57.99
N LEU A 95 24.18 -33.48 57.10
CA LEU A 95 24.39 -33.44 55.66
C LEU A 95 24.83 -32.01 55.35
N GLY A 96 25.94 -31.81 54.64
CA GLY A 96 26.55 -30.48 54.45
C GLY A 96 25.64 -29.41 53.82
N GLU A 97 26.14 -28.19 53.69
CA GLU A 97 25.42 -27.11 53.03
C GLU A 97 25.05 -27.50 51.59
N THR A 98 23.79 -27.30 51.23
CA THR A 98 23.32 -27.51 49.85
C THR A 98 23.05 -26.15 49.24
N CYS A 99 23.80 -25.80 48.20
CA CYS A 99 23.62 -24.54 47.50
C CYS A 99 22.72 -24.76 46.28
N LEU A 100 21.72 -23.88 46.14
CA LEU A 100 20.99 -23.72 44.90
C LEU A 100 21.92 -23.04 43.89
N PRO A 101 22.07 -23.60 42.67
CA PRO A 101 22.91 -23.00 41.64
C PRO A 101 22.35 -21.63 41.24
N GLN A 102 23.25 -20.71 40.90
CA GLN A 102 22.89 -19.47 40.21
C GLN A 102 22.32 -19.84 38.83
N ILE A 103 21.19 -19.23 38.49
CA ILE A 103 20.52 -19.38 37.20
C ILE A 103 20.59 -18.01 36.54
N CYS A 104 21.24 -17.93 35.39
CA CYS A 104 21.29 -16.72 34.57
C CYS A 104 20.41 -16.92 33.32
N LEU A 105 19.70 -15.87 32.94
CA LEU A 105 18.91 -15.75 31.71
C LEU A 105 19.53 -14.64 30.88
N PHE A 106 19.32 -14.68 29.56
CA PHE A 106 19.78 -13.64 28.63
C PHE A 106 21.31 -13.54 28.62
N GLU A 107 21.97 -14.62 28.20
CA GLU A 107 23.44 -14.71 28.09
C GLU A 107 23.94 -14.59 26.63
N THR A 108 23.07 -14.28 25.65
CA THR A 108 23.38 -14.35 24.21
C THR A 108 22.99 -13.06 23.48
N ASP A 109 23.63 -12.69 22.38
CA ASP A 109 23.29 -11.46 21.65
C ASP A 109 22.88 -11.78 20.18
N PRO A 110 21.62 -11.55 19.76
CA PRO A 110 20.50 -11.10 20.60
C PRO A 110 20.05 -12.20 21.58
N ASP A 111 19.47 -11.79 22.70
CA ASP A 111 18.99 -12.70 23.76
C ASP A 111 17.74 -13.44 23.35
N LEU A 112 16.88 -12.74 22.63
CA LEU A 112 15.63 -13.24 22.08
C LEU A 112 15.50 -12.76 20.65
N SER A 113 15.12 -13.66 19.75
CA SER A 113 14.79 -13.32 18.37
C SER A 113 13.67 -14.23 17.89
N PHE A 114 12.63 -13.62 17.31
CA PHE A 114 11.54 -14.35 16.70
C PHE A 114 10.87 -13.52 15.61
N VAL A 115 10.16 -14.22 14.74
CA VAL A 115 9.37 -13.63 13.66
C VAL A 115 7.90 -13.70 14.05
N LEU A 116 7.24 -12.54 14.03
CA LEU A 116 5.80 -12.41 14.06
C LEU A 116 5.30 -12.34 12.62
N ASP A 117 4.47 -13.29 12.24
CA ASP A 117 3.75 -13.28 10.95
C ASP A 117 2.30 -12.94 11.23
N LEU A 118 1.87 -11.77 10.75
CA LEU A 118 0.52 -11.22 10.91
C LEU A 118 -0.23 -11.18 9.57
N GLY A 119 0.24 -11.91 8.56
CA GLY A 119 -0.44 -11.98 7.27
C GLY A 119 -1.90 -12.39 7.41
N GLY A 120 -2.80 -11.66 6.74
CA GLY A 120 -4.25 -11.91 6.77
C GLY A 120 -4.93 -11.60 8.11
N ILE A 121 -4.28 -10.85 9.01
CA ILE A 121 -4.87 -10.33 10.25
C ILE A 121 -5.10 -8.81 10.15
N VAL A 122 -4.25 -8.14 9.38
CA VAL A 122 -4.29 -6.69 9.17
C VAL A 122 -4.92 -6.43 7.82
N GLU A 123 -5.99 -5.64 7.83
CA GLU A 123 -6.72 -5.14 6.67
C GLU A 123 -7.03 -3.68 6.95
N SER A 124 -7.02 -2.83 5.92
CA SER A 124 -7.48 -1.45 6.04
C SER A 124 -8.50 -1.20 4.94
N GLU A 125 -9.44 -0.28 5.18
CA GLU A 125 -10.40 0.12 4.16
C GLU A 125 -10.05 1.53 3.66
N VAL A 126 -10.06 1.73 2.35
CA VAL A 126 -9.91 3.06 1.73
C VAL A 126 -11.23 3.49 1.13
N SER A 127 -11.67 4.67 1.53
CA SER A 127 -12.76 5.39 0.90
C SER A 127 -12.25 6.68 0.27
N ALA A 128 -12.73 7.04 -0.90
CA ALA A 128 -12.28 8.25 -1.58
C ALA A 128 -13.40 8.99 -2.31
N LEU A 129 -13.29 10.31 -2.34
CA LEU A 129 -14.01 11.11 -3.32
C LEU A 129 -13.04 11.41 -4.45
N LEU A 130 -13.37 11.03 -5.66
CA LEU A 130 -12.57 11.30 -6.85
C LEU A 130 -13.23 12.38 -7.71
N ALA A 131 -12.43 13.06 -8.51
CA ALA A 131 -12.87 14.00 -9.53
C ALA A 131 -12.13 13.73 -10.84
N ALA A 132 -12.78 14.08 -11.94
CA ALA A 132 -12.21 13.96 -13.27
C ALA A 132 -11.97 15.34 -13.88
N HIS A 133 -10.82 15.49 -14.52
CA HIS A 133 -10.51 16.65 -15.34
C HIS A 133 -9.77 16.21 -16.59
N VAL A 134 -9.69 17.13 -17.56
CA VAL A 134 -8.97 16.87 -18.81
C VAL A 134 -7.64 17.60 -18.81
N GLU A 135 -6.59 16.88 -19.15
CA GLU A 135 -5.25 17.42 -19.35
C GLU A 135 -4.80 17.26 -20.81
N PHE A 136 -4.03 18.24 -21.27
CA PHE A 136 -3.36 18.15 -22.57
C PHE A 136 -2.04 17.42 -22.42
N PHE A 137 -1.85 16.38 -23.21
CA PHE A 137 -0.61 15.62 -23.29
C PHE A 137 0.11 15.96 -24.59
N GLU A 138 1.27 16.60 -24.45
CA GLU A 138 2.24 16.78 -25.52
C GLU A 138 3.05 15.50 -25.66
N ASN A 139 2.96 14.85 -26.82
CA ASN A 139 3.71 13.64 -27.08
C ASN A 139 5.21 13.98 -27.21
N PRO A 140 6.09 13.45 -26.34
CA PRO A 140 7.50 13.82 -26.33
C PRO A 140 8.25 13.37 -27.60
N ASP A 141 7.72 12.38 -28.33
CA ASP A 141 8.31 11.90 -29.57
C ASP A 141 7.92 12.78 -30.78
N ARG A 142 6.96 13.70 -30.60
CA ARG A 142 6.57 14.69 -31.60
C ARG A 142 7.65 15.76 -31.74
N THR A 143 8.43 15.68 -32.81
CA THR A 143 9.55 16.60 -33.02
C THR A 143 9.13 17.99 -33.50
N PRO A 144 9.89 19.06 -33.15
CA PRO A 144 9.64 20.40 -33.68
C PRO A 144 9.74 20.43 -35.21
N GLY A 145 8.61 20.60 -35.88
CA GLY A 145 8.52 20.68 -37.35
C GLY A 145 7.70 19.57 -38.01
N MET A 146 7.29 18.54 -37.26
CA MET A 146 6.30 17.56 -37.73
C MET A 146 4.96 18.24 -37.96
N THR A 147 4.34 17.98 -39.12
CA THR A 147 2.94 18.33 -39.36
C THR A 147 2.03 17.37 -38.60
N ASP A 148 0.76 17.74 -38.41
CA ASP A 148 -0.22 16.83 -37.79
C ASP A 148 -0.36 15.51 -38.56
N LEU A 149 -0.20 15.54 -39.89
CA LEU A 149 -0.25 14.34 -40.72
C LEU A 149 0.98 13.47 -40.53
N ASP A 150 2.18 14.05 -40.47
CA ASP A 150 3.40 13.29 -40.16
C ASP A 150 3.29 12.64 -38.77
N ALA A 151 2.77 13.37 -37.78
CA ALA A 151 2.59 12.87 -36.42
C ALA A 151 1.53 11.76 -36.34
N TYR A 152 0.47 11.82 -37.14
CA TYR A 152 -0.50 10.73 -37.28
C TYR A 152 0.13 9.50 -37.94
N ASP A 153 0.86 9.67 -39.04
CA ASP A 153 1.52 8.56 -39.75
C ASP A 153 2.58 7.85 -38.89
N ASP A 154 3.24 8.59 -37.98
CA ASP A 154 4.25 8.08 -37.04
C ASP A 154 3.67 7.64 -35.68
N ASP A 155 2.35 7.70 -35.46
CA ASP A 155 1.66 7.38 -34.20
C ASP A 155 2.18 8.18 -32.97
N VAL A 156 2.50 9.45 -33.19
CA VAL A 156 3.02 10.39 -32.17
C VAL A 156 2.15 11.64 -32.01
N LEU A 157 0.83 11.48 -32.18
CA LEU A 157 -0.13 12.56 -31.93
C LEU A 157 -0.15 12.96 -30.46
N ASP A 158 -0.41 14.25 -30.23
CA ASP A 158 -0.79 14.77 -28.91
C ASP A 158 -2.18 14.23 -28.54
N ALA A 159 -2.53 14.31 -27.27
CA ALA A 159 -3.81 13.79 -26.80
C ALA A 159 -4.43 14.65 -25.70
N TRP A 160 -5.75 14.54 -25.58
CA TRP A 160 -6.47 14.91 -24.37
C TRP A 160 -6.63 13.65 -23.52
N HIS A 161 -6.16 13.69 -22.28
CA HIS A 161 -6.36 12.64 -21.29
C HIS A 161 -7.41 13.07 -20.29
N VAL A 162 -8.37 12.20 -19.99
CA VAL A 162 -9.13 12.34 -18.76
C VAL A 162 -8.35 11.68 -17.66
N VAL A 163 -8.05 12.46 -16.62
CA VAL A 163 -7.35 12.02 -15.42
C VAL A 163 -8.37 11.97 -14.30
N ILE A 164 -8.33 10.89 -13.52
CA ILE A 164 -9.09 10.78 -12.28
C ILE A 164 -8.13 11.04 -11.13
N GLU A 165 -8.44 12.04 -10.31
CA GLU A 165 -7.66 12.39 -9.14
C GLU A 165 -8.51 12.35 -7.87
N PRO A 166 -7.91 11.97 -6.74
CA PRO A 166 -8.56 12.01 -5.45
C PRO A 166 -8.72 13.45 -4.95
N VAL A 167 -9.94 13.81 -4.58
CA VAL A 167 -10.27 15.05 -3.87
C VAL A 167 -10.05 14.86 -2.37
N THR A 168 -10.51 13.74 -1.84
CA THR A 168 -10.29 13.32 -0.45
C THR A 168 -10.05 11.83 -0.41
N PHE A 169 -9.16 11.41 0.49
CA PHE A 169 -9.02 10.02 0.91
C PHE A 169 -9.28 9.92 2.39
N ASP A 170 -9.91 8.82 2.76
CA ASP A 170 -10.01 8.33 4.12
C ASP A 170 -9.45 6.91 4.12
N ILE A 171 -8.57 6.62 5.07
CA ILE A 171 -8.03 5.27 5.26
C ILE A 171 -8.26 4.89 6.71
N ASP A 172 -9.11 3.88 6.89
CA ASP A 172 -9.35 3.28 8.18
C ASP A 172 -8.32 2.17 8.38
N ILE A 173 -7.18 2.55 8.97
CA ILE A 173 -6.13 1.59 9.32
C ILE A 173 -6.59 0.81 10.56
N VAL A 174 -6.70 -0.51 10.44
CA VAL A 174 -6.82 -1.38 11.63
C VAL A 174 -5.59 -1.16 12.50
N ASP A 175 -5.80 -0.93 13.80
CA ASP A 175 -4.77 -0.59 14.79
C ASP A 175 -3.63 -1.64 14.80
N LEU A 176 -2.64 -1.36 13.95
CA LEU A 176 -1.51 -2.24 13.69
C LEU A 176 -0.63 -2.31 14.93
N ALA A 177 -0.47 -1.19 15.64
CA ALA A 177 0.30 -1.10 16.87
C ALA A 177 -0.30 -2.00 17.97
N ASP A 178 -1.61 -1.93 18.20
CA ASP A 178 -2.28 -2.82 19.16
C ASP A 178 -2.21 -4.28 18.75
N THR A 179 -2.38 -4.58 17.46
CA THR A 179 -2.35 -5.95 16.94
C THR A 179 -0.95 -6.57 17.09
N VAL A 180 0.10 -5.83 16.69
CA VAL A 180 1.50 -6.24 16.84
C VAL A 180 1.84 -6.36 18.32
N GLY A 181 1.48 -5.38 19.15
CA GLY A 181 1.74 -5.39 20.59
C GLY A 181 1.15 -6.60 21.31
N ASN A 182 -0.11 -6.93 21.04
CA ASN A 182 -0.77 -8.11 21.61
C ASN A 182 -0.14 -9.43 21.13
N ALA A 183 0.20 -9.53 19.84
CA ALA A 183 0.85 -10.72 19.28
C ALA A 183 2.25 -10.91 19.87
N LEU A 184 2.98 -9.81 20.04
CA LEU A 184 4.30 -9.77 20.64
C LEU A 184 4.29 -10.19 22.10
N GLU A 185 3.43 -9.61 22.93
CA GLU A 185 3.33 -9.94 24.36
C GLU A 185 3.17 -11.45 24.56
N LYS A 186 2.24 -12.04 23.81
CA LYS A 186 2.01 -13.49 23.84
C LYS A 186 3.25 -14.27 23.39
N ARG A 187 3.87 -13.88 22.28
CA ARG A 187 5.03 -14.59 21.73
C ARG A 187 6.24 -14.50 22.66
N LEU A 188 6.50 -13.34 23.23
CA LEU A 188 7.61 -13.13 24.16
C LEU A 188 7.43 -13.95 25.44
N GLY A 189 6.20 -14.00 25.98
CA GLY A 189 5.89 -14.84 27.13
C GLY A 189 6.19 -16.33 26.88
N ASP A 190 5.82 -16.83 25.69
CA ASP A 190 6.10 -18.21 25.28
C ASP A 190 7.62 -18.47 25.14
N GLU A 191 8.39 -17.54 24.58
CA GLU A 191 9.85 -17.67 24.45
C GLU A 191 10.57 -17.61 25.80
N ILE A 192 10.18 -16.70 26.69
CA ILE A 192 10.72 -16.62 28.06
C ILE A 192 10.44 -17.92 28.80
N GLN A 193 9.23 -18.47 28.69
CA GLN A 193 8.88 -19.75 29.31
C GLN A 193 9.73 -20.89 28.75
N SER A 194 9.97 -20.91 27.43
CA SER A 194 10.85 -21.88 26.76
C SER A 194 12.29 -21.81 27.29
N LEU A 195 12.85 -20.61 27.45
CA LEU A 195 14.18 -20.40 28.04
C LEU A 195 14.25 -20.92 29.49
N ILE A 196 13.25 -20.63 30.30
CA ILE A 196 13.19 -21.10 31.69
C ILE A 196 13.09 -22.64 31.72
N ASP A 197 12.26 -23.25 30.88
CA ASP A 197 12.09 -24.71 30.85
C ASP A 197 13.32 -25.45 30.31
N ALA A 198 14.16 -24.79 29.50
CA ALA A 198 15.45 -25.33 29.05
C ALA A 198 16.45 -25.49 30.21
N ILE A 199 16.30 -24.75 31.31
CA ILE A 199 17.16 -24.83 32.49
C ILE A 199 16.56 -25.80 33.52
N PRO A 200 17.20 -26.95 33.81
CA PRO A 200 16.65 -27.94 34.72
C PRO A 200 16.33 -27.38 36.11
N GLY A 201 15.03 -27.39 36.47
CA GLY A 201 14.55 -26.93 37.77
C GLY A 201 14.33 -25.42 37.89
N ALA A 202 14.60 -24.62 36.85
CA ALA A 202 14.41 -23.17 36.91
C ALA A 202 12.93 -22.77 37.06
N SER A 203 12.00 -23.50 36.44
CA SER A 203 10.54 -23.25 36.58
C SER A 203 10.00 -23.43 38.01
N GLN A 204 10.78 -23.99 38.94
CA GLN A 204 10.43 -24.08 40.37
C GLN A 204 10.87 -22.85 41.17
N VAL A 205 11.72 -22.00 40.58
CA VAL A 205 12.40 -20.88 41.23
C VAL A 205 12.02 -19.55 40.56
N ILE A 206 11.87 -19.56 39.25
CA ILE A 206 11.57 -18.41 38.40
C ILE A 206 10.33 -18.75 37.57
N SER A 207 9.35 -17.85 37.54
CA SER A 207 8.19 -17.95 36.64
C SER A 207 8.35 -17.00 35.46
N ALA A 208 7.92 -17.41 34.26
CA ALA A 208 7.92 -16.52 33.09
C ALA A 208 7.15 -15.21 33.35
N ALA A 209 6.01 -15.26 34.05
CA ALA A 209 5.24 -14.07 34.42
C ALA A 209 6.07 -13.06 35.23
N ALA A 210 6.85 -13.50 36.22
CA ALA A 210 7.69 -12.59 37.01
C ALA A 210 8.86 -11.99 36.20
N VAL A 211 9.40 -12.73 35.22
CA VAL A 211 10.41 -12.19 34.30
C VAL A 211 9.77 -11.20 33.35
N PHE A 212 8.59 -11.52 32.81
CA PHE A 212 7.81 -10.66 31.95
C PHE A 212 7.42 -9.34 32.64
N ASP A 213 6.88 -9.41 33.87
CA ASP A 213 6.55 -8.24 34.69
C ASP A 213 7.81 -7.40 34.95
N PHE A 214 8.95 -8.03 35.24
CA PHE A 214 10.21 -7.31 35.42
C PHE A 214 10.66 -6.60 34.14
N LEU A 215 10.55 -7.24 32.98
CA LEU A 215 10.92 -6.63 31.70
C LEU A 215 10.01 -5.44 31.38
N ARG A 216 8.70 -5.58 31.60
CA ARG A 216 7.73 -4.49 31.45
C ARG A 216 8.02 -3.34 32.41
N ASP A 217 8.16 -3.61 33.71
CA ASP A 217 8.33 -2.57 34.73
C ASP A 217 9.71 -1.89 34.71
N THR A 218 10.76 -2.61 34.28
CA THR A 218 12.15 -2.13 34.37
C THR A 218 12.63 -1.46 33.10
N PHE A 219 12.22 -2.00 31.94
CA PHE A 219 12.74 -1.55 30.65
C PHE A 219 11.70 -0.87 29.77
N ASP A 220 10.44 -0.83 30.17
CA ASP A 220 9.33 -0.20 29.43
C ASP A 220 9.19 -0.65 27.96
N ILE A 221 9.81 -1.79 27.62
CA ILE A 221 10.02 -2.26 26.25
C ILE A 221 8.73 -2.36 25.44
N PHE A 222 7.61 -2.70 26.09
CA PHE A 222 6.33 -2.86 25.41
C PHE A 222 5.71 -1.54 25.04
N ASP A 223 5.70 -0.59 25.98
CA ASP A 223 5.12 0.72 25.76
C ASP A 223 6.02 1.50 24.77
N ASP A 224 7.35 1.40 24.90
CA ASP A 224 8.34 1.96 23.95
C ASP A 224 8.23 1.35 22.55
N LEU A 225 8.01 0.04 22.44
CA LEU A 225 7.87 -0.62 21.14
C LEU A 225 6.52 -0.32 20.48
N GLN A 226 5.43 -0.25 21.25
CA GLN A 226 4.14 0.21 20.72
C GLN A 226 4.25 1.65 20.21
N GLU A 227 4.89 2.54 20.97
CA GLU A 227 5.16 3.92 20.55
C GLU A 227 6.05 3.94 19.30
N ALA A 228 7.10 3.13 19.22
CA ALA A 228 7.97 3.06 18.04
C ALA A 228 7.24 2.53 16.79
N ILE A 229 6.35 1.54 16.93
CA ILE A 229 5.51 1.03 15.83
C ILE A 229 4.54 2.13 15.38
N HIS A 230 3.87 2.78 16.33
CA HIS A 230 2.97 3.89 16.04
C HIS A 230 3.72 5.04 15.34
N ASP A 231 4.93 5.39 15.78
CA ASP A 231 5.70 6.45 15.17
C ASP A 231 6.18 6.10 13.75
N GLU A 232 6.60 4.84 13.53
CA GLU A 232 7.03 4.37 12.21
C GLU A 232 5.85 4.36 11.22
N PHE A 233 4.69 3.81 11.61
CA PHE A 233 3.59 3.56 10.68
C PHE A 233 2.47 4.61 10.68
N GLU A 234 2.32 5.42 11.74
CA GLU A 234 1.22 6.38 11.88
C GLU A 234 1.67 7.86 11.83
N THR A 235 2.84 8.23 12.39
CA THR A 235 3.25 9.65 12.49
C THR A 235 4.36 10.10 11.53
N GLY A 236 5.32 9.23 11.20
CA GLY A 236 6.52 9.57 10.44
C GLY A 236 6.32 9.58 8.91
N ALA A 237 6.47 8.42 8.28
CA ALA A 237 6.23 8.17 6.86
C ALA A 237 5.04 7.22 6.75
N SER A 238 3.85 7.71 7.15
CA SER A 238 2.74 6.83 7.47
C SER A 238 2.45 5.85 6.35
N LEU A 239 2.28 4.58 6.72
CA LEU A 239 1.91 3.50 5.81
C LEU A 239 0.72 3.93 4.95
N GLY A 240 -0.28 4.56 5.59
CA GLY A 240 -1.41 5.17 4.91
C GLY A 240 -1.01 6.23 3.89
N GLY A 241 -0.10 7.16 4.21
CA GLY A 241 0.38 8.16 3.26
C GLY A 241 1.03 7.57 2.02
N THR A 242 1.83 6.50 2.19
CA THR A 242 2.46 5.79 1.06
C THR A 242 1.42 5.10 0.18
N ILE A 243 0.45 4.42 0.80
CA ILE A 243 -0.63 3.71 0.09
C ILE A 243 -1.51 4.70 -0.67
N LEU A 244 -1.90 5.80 -0.03
CA LEU A 244 -2.71 6.85 -0.65
C LEU A 244 -1.98 7.53 -1.82
N PHE A 245 -0.66 7.74 -1.71
CA PHE A 245 0.14 8.27 -2.79
C PHE A 245 0.18 7.31 -3.99
N GLU A 246 0.44 6.03 -3.75
CA GLU A 246 0.47 5.02 -4.83
C GLU A 246 -0.91 4.88 -5.49
N LEU A 247 -1.99 4.84 -4.71
CA LEU A 247 -3.35 4.85 -5.22
C LEU A 247 -3.61 6.05 -6.13
N ALA A 248 -3.27 7.25 -5.67
CA ALA A 248 -3.41 8.48 -6.46
C ALA A 248 -2.62 8.41 -7.78
N GLU A 249 -1.37 7.95 -7.73
CA GLU A 249 -0.54 7.80 -8.93
C GLU A 249 -1.17 6.80 -9.92
N GLN A 250 -1.72 5.69 -9.44
CA GLN A 250 -2.25 4.65 -10.30
C GLN A 250 -3.59 5.06 -10.94
N PHE A 251 -4.47 5.74 -10.20
CA PHE A 251 -5.66 6.36 -10.78
C PHE A 251 -5.31 7.43 -11.83
N ALA A 252 -4.25 8.21 -11.61
CA ALA A 252 -3.79 9.18 -12.60
C ALA A 252 -3.22 8.50 -13.87
N ARG A 253 -2.68 7.28 -13.76
CA ARG A 253 -2.06 6.52 -14.87
C ARG A 253 -3.07 5.79 -15.76
N THR A 254 -4.21 5.34 -15.22
CA THR A 254 -5.19 4.54 -15.98
C THR A 254 -5.79 5.29 -17.16
N LYS A 255 -5.94 6.62 -17.05
CA LYS A 255 -6.41 7.52 -18.13
C LYS A 255 -7.63 6.92 -18.86
N PRO A 256 -8.80 6.82 -18.18
CA PRO A 256 -9.97 6.09 -18.68
C PRO A 256 -10.39 6.49 -20.10
N ILE A 257 -10.09 7.73 -20.51
CA ILE A 257 -10.35 8.24 -21.84
C ILE A 257 -9.09 8.94 -22.35
N THR A 258 -8.59 8.48 -23.50
CA THR A 258 -7.53 9.13 -24.28
C THR A 258 -8.07 9.48 -25.66
N ILE A 259 -8.03 10.76 -26.02
CA ILE A 259 -8.56 11.24 -27.29
C ILE A 259 -7.41 11.92 -28.04
N PRO A 260 -6.93 11.33 -29.16
CA PRO A 260 -5.87 11.94 -29.95
C PRO A 260 -6.35 13.26 -30.54
N THR A 261 -5.44 14.24 -30.63
CA THR A 261 -5.71 15.54 -31.23
C THR A 261 -4.54 15.97 -32.13
N PRO A 262 -4.81 16.28 -33.42
CA PRO A 262 -6.13 16.22 -34.07
C PRO A 262 -6.65 14.78 -34.28
N PHE A 263 -7.98 14.62 -34.27
CA PHE A 263 -8.67 13.34 -34.33
C PHE A 263 -8.95 12.87 -35.77
N PRO A 264 -8.65 11.61 -36.14
CA PRO A 264 -8.87 11.09 -37.49
C PRO A 264 -10.37 10.75 -37.70
N ALA A 265 -11.11 11.58 -38.43
CA ALA A 265 -12.56 11.40 -38.62
C ALA A 265 -12.97 10.65 -39.90
N ALA A 266 -12.01 10.21 -40.70
CA ALA A 266 -12.25 9.53 -41.97
C ALA A 266 -11.05 8.64 -42.32
N GLU A 267 -10.80 7.64 -41.49
CA GLU A 267 -9.81 6.60 -41.77
C GLU A 267 -10.49 5.47 -42.54
N ASP A 268 -10.03 5.21 -43.77
CA ASP A 268 -10.18 3.91 -44.40
C ASP A 268 -8.85 3.20 -44.15
N ASP A 269 -8.81 2.25 -43.23
CA ASP A 269 -7.65 1.35 -43.21
C ASP A 269 -7.64 0.55 -44.53
N PRO A 270 -6.46 0.29 -45.13
CA PRO A 270 -6.33 -0.47 -46.37
C PRO A 270 -6.99 -1.86 -46.33
N GLU A 271 -7.10 -2.50 -45.17
CA GLU A 271 -7.82 -3.77 -44.99
C GLU A 271 -9.34 -3.55 -45.16
N THR A 272 -9.90 -2.56 -44.46
CA THR A 272 -11.31 -2.14 -44.59
C THR A 272 -11.66 -1.72 -46.02
N ALA A 273 -10.80 -0.92 -46.67
CA ALA A 273 -10.99 -0.50 -48.07
C ALA A 273 -10.98 -1.69 -49.04
N ALA A 274 -10.08 -2.66 -48.81
CA ALA A 274 -9.99 -3.87 -49.63
C ALA A 274 -11.20 -4.81 -49.44
N GLU A 275 -11.68 -4.98 -48.20
CA GLU A 275 -12.89 -5.76 -47.90
C GLU A 275 -14.15 -5.18 -48.58
N GLU A 276 -14.21 -3.85 -48.66
CA GLU A 276 -15.30 -3.15 -49.33
C GLU A 276 -15.13 -3.00 -50.86
N GLY A 277 -14.04 -3.51 -51.42
CA GLY A 277 -13.74 -3.43 -52.86
C GLY A 277 -13.51 -2.00 -53.35
N ARG A 278 -13.05 -1.10 -52.47
CA ARG A 278 -12.63 0.26 -52.81
C ARG A 278 -11.14 0.24 -53.19
N ASP A 279 -10.81 0.73 -54.39
CA ASP A 279 -9.42 0.82 -54.89
C ASP A 279 -8.65 2.03 -54.30
N VAL A 280 -9.25 2.81 -53.40
CA VAL A 280 -8.71 4.08 -52.91
C VAL A 280 -8.72 4.08 -51.39
N VAL A 281 -7.53 4.22 -50.80
CA VAL A 281 -7.33 4.54 -49.38
C VAL A 281 -7.55 6.04 -49.21
N LEU A 282 -8.46 6.43 -48.32
CA LEU A 282 -8.72 7.83 -48.03
C LEU A 282 -7.58 8.41 -47.19
N VAL A 283 -7.09 9.59 -47.55
CA VAL A 283 -6.20 10.36 -46.67
C VAL A 283 -7.03 10.79 -45.46
N PRO A 284 -6.56 10.54 -44.22
CA PRO A 284 -7.31 10.86 -43.02
C PRO A 284 -7.62 12.35 -42.96
N VAL A 285 -8.87 12.67 -42.60
CA VAL A 285 -9.26 14.03 -42.27
C VAL A 285 -9.02 14.23 -40.78
N LEU A 286 -7.97 14.96 -40.46
CA LEU A 286 -7.60 15.30 -39.09
C LEU A 286 -8.43 16.50 -38.59
N LEU A 287 -9.21 16.28 -37.54
CA LEU A 287 -10.06 17.28 -36.92
C LEU A 287 -9.37 17.86 -35.69
N PRO A 288 -9.09 19.17 -35.64
CA PRO A 288 -8.61 19.79 -34.41
C PRO A 288 -9.72 19.73 -33.36
N LEU A 289 -9.38 19.17 -32.20
CA LEU A 289 -10.27 19.10 -31.04
C LEU A 289 -9.79 20.09 -29.98
N GLU A 290 -10.68 20.98 -29.57
CA GLU A 290 -10.40 22.02 -28.59
C GLU A 290 -11.45 22.05 -27.47
N ARG A 291 -11.12 22.76 -26.38
CA ARG A 291 -12.03 23.06 -25.25
C ARG A 291 -12.70 21.81 -24.69
N PRO A 292 -11.91 20.89 -24.13
CA PRO A 292 -12.50 19.74 -23.46
C PRO A 292 -13.40 20.20 -22.31
N ARG A 293 -14.53 19.53 -22.17
CA ARG A 293 -15.47 19.66 -21.06
C ARG A 293 -15.71 18.28 -20.50
N VAL A 294 -15.62 18.15 -19.19
CA VAL A 294 -15.98 16.94 -18.45
C VAL A 294 -17.30 17.17 -17.74
N GLU A 295 -18.18 16.18 -17.81
CA GLU A 295 -19.41 16.11 -17.04
C GLU A 295 -19.50 14.71 -16.44
N VAL A 296 -19.82 14.62 -15.15
CA VAL A 296 -20.03 13.35 -14.46
C VAL A 296 -21.51 13.31 -14.06
N THR A 297 -22.24 12.35 -14.61
CA THR A 297 -23.64 12.09 -14.27
C THR A 297 -23.73 10.93 -13.27
N ASP A 298 -24.94 10.49 -12.96
CA ASP A 298 -25.20 9.26 -12.20
C ASP A 298 -25.10 7.98 -13.05
N GLU A 299 -24.79 8.09 -14.35
CA GLU A 299 -24.69 6.95 -15.27
C GLU A 299 -23.37 6.91 -16.05
N GLU A 300 -22.81 8.08 -16.39
CA GLU A 300 -21.68 8.20 -17.31
C GLU A 300 -20.70 9.33 -16.92
N LEU A 301 -19.42 9.09 -17.20
CA LEU A 301 -18.39 10.12 -17.37
C LEU A 301 -18.37 10.56 -18.83
N ILE A 302 -18.72 11.81 -19.09
CA ILE A 302 -18.89 12.36 -20.44
C ILE A 302 -17.81 13.40 -20.71
N VAL A 303 -17.16 13.28 -21.86
CA VAL A 303 -16.17 14.24 -22.38
C VAL A 303 -16.68 14.82 -23.69
N GLY A 304 -16.88 16.14 -23.71
CA GLY A 304 -17.24 16.89 -24.90
C GLY A 304 -16.08 17.74 -25.40
N LEU A 305 -15.75 17.66 -26.69
CA LEU A 305 -14.78 18.53 -27.35
C LEU A 305 -15.43 19.28 -28.52
N ASP A 306 -15.06 20.54 -28.70
CA ASP A 306 -15.48 21.32 -29.85
C ASP A 306 -14.58 21.00 -31.05
N VAL A 307 -15.19 20.79 -32.22
CA VAL A 307 -14.47 20.57 -33.48
C VAL A 307 -14.24 21.92 -34.16
N GLY A 308 -12.97 22.26 -34.37
CA GLY A 308 -12.54 23.45 -35.11
C GLY A 308 -11.79 24.48 -34.28
N VAL A 309 -11.20 25.44 -35.00
CA VAL A 309 -10.44 26.56 -34.44
C VAL A 309 -11.36 27.78 -34.45
N GLU A 310 -11.62 28.43 -33.31
CA GLU A 310 -12.19 29.79 -33.37
C GLU A 310 -11.12 30.76 -33.91
N GLN A 311 -11.51 31.54 -34.91
CA GLN A 311 -10.73 32.71 -35.37
C GLN A 311 -10.99 33.92 -34.48
#